data_AF-A0A1H7BKS0-F1
#
_entry.id   AF-A0A1H7BKS0-F1
#
_cell.length_a   1.000
_cell.length_b   1.000
_cell.length_c   1.000
_cell.angle_alpha   90.00
_cell.angle_beta   90.00
_cell.angle_gamma   90.00
#
_symmetry.space_group_name_H-M   'P 1'
#
loop_
_entity.id
_entity.type
_entity.pdbx_description
1 polymer ?
#
loop_
_entity_poly.entity_id
_entity_poly.type
_entity_poly.pdbx_seq_one_letter_code
_entity_poly.pdbx_strand_id
1 'polypeptide(L)'
;MIESTLPDFKLPEAEDDYDRRLLADVTRIGWHHVHVEGDGDGPAFAFSLGFYANYRQPEVIVFGLPPKTAQQFLNIVAVKVAGAGGALVPFKAYEDIAEGVRIAFVPVARRHYPEYLGYAGWFYASIKADLPVLQMVWPDRQGLFPWEQGWDTSFASAQPMLCDKEDQPAGADAGDDWPFDSPPNVMCFTVRGILEDAKPILMVSRDEEDGAWQFLTGDAFEMADAKLVSLQSMVERDASLRALADMPAGWMAWRESPASAWSRQAQSQQTDD
;
A
#
# COMPACT_ATOMS: atom_id res chain seq x y z
N MET A 1 -11.57 -34.48 2.54
CA MET A 1 -12.48 -33.32 2.47
C MET A 1 -12.07 -32.41 3.59
N ILE A 2 -11.83 -31.14 3.29
CA ILE A 2 -11.55 -30.11 4.29
C ILE A 2 -12.87 -29.78 4.97
N GLU A 3 -12.88 -29.86 6.29
CA GLU A 3 -14.03 -29.44 7.09
C GLU A 3 -13.91 -27.94 7.37
N SER A 4 -15.05 -27.25 7.31
CA SER A 4 -15.10 -25.83 7.62
C SER A 4 -14.74 -25.59 9.08
N THR A 5 -13.98 -24.53 9.32
CA THR A 5 -13.62 -24.04 10.65
C THR A 5 -14.63 -23.02 11.20
N LEU A 6 -15.65 -22.68 10.42
CA LEU A 6 -16.73 -21.78 10.83
C LEU A 6 -17.85 -22.56 11.54
N PRO A 7 -18.24 -22.13 12.75
CA PRO A 7 -19.37 -22.75 13.45
C PRO A 7 -20.66 -22.51 12.68
N ASP A 8 -21.51 -23.53 12.65
CA ASP A 8 -22.84 -23.53 12.01
C ASP A 8 -22.86 -23.28 10.50
N PHE A 9 -21.69 -23.22 9.85
CA PHE A 9 -21.61 -23.10 8.41
C PHE A 9 -22.11 -24.38 7.73
N LYS A 10 -23.03 -24.20 6.79
CA LYS A 10 -23.56 -25.24 5.91
C LYS A 10 -23.34 -24.83 4.47
N LEU A 11 -22.83 -25.77 3.67
CA LEU A 11 -22.75 -25.58 2.24
C LEU A 11 -24.16 -25.38 1.66
N PRO A 12 -24.33 -24.45 0.72
CA PRO A 12 -25.60 -24.29 0.03
C PRO A 12 -25.91 -25.51 -0.85
N GLU A 13 -27.18 -25.64 -1.25
CA GLU A 13 -27.56 -26.61 -2.28
C GLU A 13 -27.13 -26.08 -3.65
N ALA A 14 -26.46 -26.93 -4.43
CA ALA A 14 -26.03 -26.59 -5.78
C ALA A 14 -27.22 -26.60 -6.75
N GLU A 15 -27.40 -25.54 -7.52
CA GLU A 15 -28.49 -25.42 -8.49
C GLU A 15 -28.09 -25.99 -9.86
N ASP A 16 -26.79 -25.92 -10.20
CA ASP A 16 -26.27 -26.40 -11.48
C ASP A 16 -24.93 -27.17 -11.37
N ASP A 17 -24.34 -27.51 -12.52
CA ASP A 17 -23.05 -28.23 -12.59
C ASP A 17 -21.86 -27.34 -12.16
N TYR A 18 -21.96 -26.03 -12.36
CA TYR A 18 -20.93 -25.07 -11.96
C TYR A 18 -20.87 -24.97 -10.44
N ASP A 19 -22.02 -24.84 -9.78
CA ASP A 19 -22.15 -24.85 -8.32
C ASP A 19 -21.57 -26.13 -7.73
N ARG A 20 -21.91 -27.30 -8.29
CA ARG A 20 -21.37 -28.58 -7.80
C ARG A 20 -19.85 -28.62 -7.88
N ARG A 21 -19.27 -28.07 -8.95
CA ARG A 21 -17.82 -28.00 -9.11
C ARG A 21 -17.20 -27.02 -8.11
N LEU A 22 -17.79 -25.86 -7.92
CA LEU A 22 -17.35 -24.85 -6.95
C LEU A 22 -17.34 -25.45 -5.54
N LEU A 23 -18.44 -26.06 -5.10
CA LEU A 23 -18.53 -26.70 -3.78
C LEU A 23 -17.54 -27.87 -3.65
N ALA A 24 -17.32 -28.65 -4.71
CA ALA A 24 -16.33 -29.72 -4.73
C ALA A 24 -14.89 -29.19 -4.60
N ASP A 25 -14.56 -28.07 -5.25
CA ASP A 25 -13.23 -27.46 -5.13
C ASP A 25 -13.01 -26.89 -3.73
N VAL A 26 -14.00 -26.18 -3.16
CA VAL A 26 -13.91 -25.64 -1.79
C VAL A 26 -13.73 -26.76 -0.76
N THR A 27 -14.42 -27.89 -0.92
CA THR A 27 -14.35 -29.00 0.03
C THR A 27 -13.16 -29.94 -0.19
N ARG A 28 -12.59 -29.99 -1.39
CA ARG A 28 -11.46 -30.87 -1.72
C ARG A 28 -10.11 -30.16 -1.63
N ILE A 29 -10.03 -28.94 -2.16
CA ILE A 29 -8.81 -28.14 -2.27
C ILE A 29 -8.74 -27.13 -1.12
N GLY A 30 -9.89 -26.59 -0.71
CA GLY A 30 -10.00 -25.61 0.36
C GLY A 30 -10.49 -24.25 -0.11
N TRP A 31 -10.49 -24.02 -1.42
CA TRP A 31 -10.97 -22.78 -2.03
C TRP A 31 -11.40 -23.00 -3.47
N HIS A 32 -12.13 -22.02 -4.01
CA HIS A 32 -12.44 -21.88 -5.42
C HIS A 32 -12.32 -20.41 -5.81
N HIS A 33 -11.91 -20.12 -7.05
CA HIS A 33 -11.86 -18.75 -7.57
C HIS A 33 -12.99 -18.56 -8.57
N VAL A 34 -13.90 -17.64 -8.26
CA VAL A 34 -14.96 -17.20 -9.17
C VAL A 34 -14.36 -16.14 -10.08
N HIS A 35 -14.61 -16.25 -11.38
CA HIS A 35 -14.13 -15.31 -12.39
C HIS A 35 -15.32 -14.66 -13.08
N VAL A 36 -15.30 -13.33 -13.14
CA VAL A 36 -16.32 -12.52 -13.81
C VAL A 36 -15.63 -11.73 -14.92
N GLU A 37 -16.15 -11.86 -16.14
CA GLU A 37 -15.65 -11.13 -17.29
C GLU A 37 -16.02 -9.64 -17.17
N GLY A 38 -15.14 -8.78 -17.67
CA GLY A 38 -15.42 -7.35 -17.75
C GLY A 38 -16.32 -7.03 -18.92
N ASP A 39 -17.05 -5.93 -18.81
CA ASP A 39 -17.96 -5.44 -19.84
C ASP A 39 -17.82 -3.92 -20.01
N GLY A 40 -18.82 -3.28 -20.62
CA GLY A 40 -18.83 -1.82 -20.80
C GLY A 40 -18.99 -1.02 -19.51
N ASP A 41 -19.45 -1.66 -18.43
CA ASP A 41 -19.79 -1.03 -17.16
C ASP A 41 -18.70 -1.26 -16.09
N GLY A 42 -17.85 -2.29 -16.22
CA GLY A 42 -16.76 -2.53 -15.28
C GLY A 42 -15.65 -3.49 -15.74
N PRO A 43 -14.47 -3.45 -15.09
CA PRO A 43 -13.37 -4.34 -15.41
C PRO A 43 -13.66 -5.78 -14.97
N ALA A 44 -12.99 -6.74 -15.63
CA ALA A 44 -13.00 -8.12 -15.19
C ALA A 44 -12.45 -8.24 -13.76
N PHE A 45 -13.01 -9.18 -13.00
CA PHE A 45 -12.56 -9.44 -11.64
C PHE A 45 -12.62 -10.92 -11.29
N ALA A 46 -11.90 -11.28 -10.23
CA ALA A 46 -11.96 -12.61 -9.66
C ALA A 46 -11.98 -12.51 -8.14
N PHE A 47 -12.63 -13.46 -7.48
CA PHE A 47 -12.61 -13.52 -6.02
C PHE A 47 -12.59 -14.95 -5.51
N SER A 48 -12.08 -15.13 -4.30
CA SER A 48 -12.04 -16.42 -3.63
C SER A 48 -13.34 -16.77 -2.92
N LEU A 49 -13.57 -18.07 -2.77
CA LEU A 49 -14.52 -18.66 -1.83
C LEU A 49 -13.82 -19.78 -1.07
N GLY A 50 -14.04 -19.84 0.24
CA GLY A 50 -13.53 -20.91 1.08
C GLY A 50 -12.37 -20.50 1.99
N PHE A 51 -11.74 -19.34 1.78
CA PHE A 51 -10.71 -18.83 2.69
C PHE A 51 -11.29 -18.62 4.08
N TYR A 52 -12.47 -18.00 4.16
CA TYR A 52 -13.12 -17.75 5.43
C TYR A 52 -13.69 -19.03 6.02
N ALA A 53 -14.31 -19.86 5.17
CA ALA A 53 -14.93 -21.12 5.59
C ALA A 53 -13.92 -22.11 6.18
N ASN A 54 -12.76 -22.26 5.54
CA ASN A 54 -11.82 -23.33 5.87
C ASN A 54 -10.64 -22.84 6.69
N TYR A 55 -10.25 -21.56 6.59
CA TYR A 55 -9.03 -21.04 7.23
C TYR A 55 -9.27 -19.83 8.13
N ARG A 56 -10.52 -19.34 8.25
CA ARG A 56 -10.88 -18.11 8.97
C ARG A 56 -10.10 -16.87 8.52
N GLN A 57 -9.64 -16.85 7.27
CA GLN A 57 -9.02 -15.68 6.65
C GLN A 57 -10.04 -14.95 5.77
N PRO A 58 -9.88 -13.63 5.53
CA PRO A 58 -10.77 -12.90 4.63
C PRO A 58 -10.81 -13.50 3.24
N GLU A 59 -11.98 -13.46 2.59
CA GLU A 59 -12.02 -13.70 1.14
C GLU A 59 -11.31 -12.55 0.41
N VAL A 60 -10.76 -12.84 -0.77
CA VAL A 60 -9.96 -11.88 -1.53
C VAL A 60 -10.56 -11.65 -2.90
N ILE A 61 -10.76 -10.39 -3.28
CA ILE A 61 -11.20 -9.95 -4.62
C ILE A 61 -10.08 -9.18 -5.34
N VAL A 62 -9.97 -9.32 -6.66
CA VAL A 62 -9.00 -8.59 -7.49
C VAL A 62 -9.62 -8.17 -8.82
N PHE A 63 -9.28 -6.97 -9.28
CA PHE A 63 -9.78 -6.36 -10.51
C PHE A 63 -8.69 -6.18 -11.58
N GLY A 64 -9.11 -6.10 -12.84
CA GLY A 64 -8.30 -5.54 -13.93
C GLY A 64 -7.16 -6.43 -14.42
N LEU A 65 -7.04 -7.65 -13.90
CA LEU A 65 -6.01 -8.61 -14.31
C LEU A 65 -6.57 -9.62 -15.31
N PRO A 66 -5.75 -10.08 -16.29
CA PRO A 66 -6.12 -11.21 -17.13
C PRO A 66 -6.49 -12.44 -16.28
N PRO A 67 -7.48 -13.26 -16.68
CA PRO A 67 -7.99 -14.36 -15.85
C PRO A 67 -6.90 -15.31 -15.32
N LYS A 68 -5.90 -15.63 -16.15
CA LYS A 68 -4.76 -16.46 -15.76
C LYS A 68 -3.89 -15.81 -14.67
N THR A 69 -3.63 -14.50 -14.80
CA THR A 69 -2.83 -13.74 -13.83
C THR A 69 -3.59 -13.59 -12.51
N ALA A 70 -4.88 -13.26 -12.55
CA ALA A 70 -5.73 -13.20 -11.37
C ALA A 70 -5.74 -14.54 -10.62
N GLN A 71 -5.91 -15.65 -11.36
CA GLN A 71 -5.89 -17.00 -10.80
C GLN A 71 -4.54 -17.34 -10.16
N GLN A 72 -3.42 -16.99 -10.80
CA GLN A 72 -2.09 -17.21 -10.25
C GLN A 72 -1.89 -16.46 -8.92
N PHE A 73 -2.26 -15.18 -8.86
CA PHE A 73 -2.10 -14.39 -7.64
C PHE A 73 -2.98 -14.91 -6.51
N LEU A 74 -4.25 -15.20 -6.80
CA LEU A 74 -5.16 -15.77 -5.79
C LEU A 74 -4.68 -17.15 -5.29
N ASN A 75 -4.05 -17.97 -6.15
CA ASN A 75 -3.44 -19.23 -5.71
C ASN A 75 -2.26 -19.01 -4.75
N ILE A 76 -1.42 -18.00 -5.00
CA ILE A 76 -0.30 -17.66 -4.11
C ILE A 76 -0.84 -17.19 -2.75
N VAL A 77 -1.87 -16.33 -2.77
CA VAL A 77 -2.56 -15.89 -1.55
C VAL A 77 -3.20 -17.08 -0.82
N ALA A 78 -3.84 -18.01 -1.54
CA ALA A 78 -4.43 -19.20 -0.96
C ALA A 78 -3.40 -20.06 -0.22
N VAL A 79 -2.21 -20.25 -0.79
CA VAL A 79 -1.12 -20.98 -0.15
C VAL A 79 -0.65 -20.26 1.12
N LYS A 80 -0.53 -18.92 1.08
CA LYS A 80 -0.17 -18.09 2.25
C LYS A 80 -1.20 -18.23 3.38
N VAL A 81 -2.49 -18.17 3.02
CA VAL A 81 -3.64 -18.33 3.93
C VAL A 81 -3.70 -19.74 4.52
N ALA A 82 -3.51 -20.78 3.71
CA ALA A 82 -3.60 -22.17 4.14
C ALA A 82 -2.38 -22.64 4.97
N GLY A 83 -1.20 -22.07 4.72
CA GLY A 83 0.07 -22.49 5.31
C GLY A 83 0.34 -22.05 6.77
N ALA A 84 -0.68 -21.65 7.53
CA ALA A 84 -0.55 -20.99 8.85
C ALA A 84 0.14 -19.61 8.82
N GLY A 85 0.24 -18.99 7.64
CA GLY A 85 0.80 -17.65 7.46
C GLY A 85 -0.06 -16.60 8.17
N GLY A 86 0.61 -15.64 8.82
CA GLY A 86 -0.05 -14.57 9.57
C GLY A 86 -1.11 -13.83 8.75
N ALA A 87 -2.05 -13.19 9.45
CA ALA A 87 -3.18 -12.50 8.84
C ALA A 87 -2.74 -11.51 7.74
N LEU A 88 -3.55 -11.44 6.67
CA LEU A 88 -3.44 -10.36 5.69
C LEU A 88 -3.73 -9.03 6.40
N VAL A 89 -2.75 -8.15 6.43
CA VAL A 89 -2.81 -6.85 7.12
C VAL A 89 -3.25 -5.81 6.10
N PRO A 90 -4.37 -5.12 6.34
CA PRO A 90 -4.81 -4.03 5.47
C PRO A 90 -3.72 -2.96 5.27
N PHE A 91 -3.65 -2.42 4.06
CA PHE A 91 -2.74 -1.37 3.59
C PHE A 91 -1.25 -1.66 3.67
N LYS A 92 -0.85 -2.84 4.16
CA LYS A 92 0.54 -3.31 4.12
C LYS A 92 0.93 -3.71 2.69
N ALA A 93 2.09 -3.25 2.25
CA ALA A 93 2.73 -3.73 1.03
C ALA A 93 3.42 -5.09 1.26
N TYR A 94 3.24 -6.00 0.31
CA TYR A 94 3.79 -7.34 0.24
C TYR A 94 4.60 -7.48 -1.05
N GLU A 95 5.84 -7.92 -0.92
CA GLU A 95 6.75 -8.18 -2.05
C GLU A 95 6.96 -9.69 -2.29
N ASP A 96 6.42 -10.52 -1.41
CA ASP A 96 6.53 -11.99 -1.44
C ASP A 96 5.37 -12.67 -2.19
N ILE A 97 4.43 -11.91 -2.74
CA ILE A 97 3.25 -12.44 -3.46
C ILE A 97 3.51 -12.52 -4.96
N ALA A 98 4.20 -11.53 -5.52
CA ALA A 98 4.54 -11.49 -6.93
C ALA A 98 5.95 -10.93 -7.08
N GLU A 99 6.82 -11.68 -7.77
CA GLU A 99 8.21 -11.28 -7.96
C GLU A 99 8.29 -9.94 -8.71
N GLY A 100 8.92 -8.95 -8.10
CA GLY A 100 9.10 -7.61 -8.68
C GLY A 100 7.83 -6.74 -8.68
N VAL A 101 6.75 -7.14 -8.00
CA VAL A 101 5.51 -6.36 -7.91
C VAL A 101 5.05 -6.25 -6.46
N ARG A 102 4.90 -5.01 -5.96
CA ARG A 102 4.28 -4.76 -4.65
C ARG A 102 2.79 -5.10 -4.72
N ILE A 103 2.26 -5.78 -3.72
CA ILE A 103 0.83 -6.07 -3.60
C ILE A 103 0.35 -5.59 -2.23
N ALA A 104 -0.81 -4.95 -2.19
CA ALA A 104 -1.44 -4.56 -0.93
C ALA A 104 -2.85 -5.16 -0.84
N PHE A 105 -3.41 -5.15 0.37
CA PHE A 105 -4.79 -5.57 0.61
C PHE A 105 -5.56 -4.45 1.28
N VAL A 106 -6.79 -4.17 0.86
CA VAL A 106 -7.63 -3.15 1.49
C VAL A 106 -8.99 -3.73 1.88
N PRO A 107 -9.65 -3.25 2.95
CA PRO A 107 -10.98 -3.73 3.31
C PRO A 107 -12.00 -3.42 2.20
N VAL A 108 -12.92 -4.35 1.93
CA VAL A 108 -14.04 -4.08 1.03
C VAL A 108 -15.21 -3.55 1.84
N ALA A 109 -15.67 -2.34 1.52
CA ALA A 109 -16.82 -1.73 2.16
C ALA A 109 -18.12 -2.47 1.81
N ARG A 110 -19.00 -2.62 2.80
CA ARG A 110 -20.18 -3.49 2.70
C ARG A 110 -21.18 -3.12 1.61
N ARG A 111 -21.24 -1.84 1.24
CA ARG A 111 -22.08 -1.36 0.13
C ARG A 111 -21.77 -2.02 -1.21
N HIS A 112 -20.54 -2.54 -1.39
CA HIS A 112 -20.09 -3.18 -2.63
C HIS A 112 -20.40 -4.68 -2.70
N TYR A 113 -20.86 -5.30 -1.61
CA TYR A 113 -21.08 -6.75 -1.57
C TYR A 113 -22.19 -7.20 -2.51
N PRO A 114 -23.36 -6.53 -2.59
CA PRO A 114 -24.42 -6.92 -3.53
C PRO A 114 -23.97 -6.86 -4.99
N GLU A 115 -23.02 -6.00 -5.32
CA GLU A 115 -22.53 -5.75 -6.67
C GLU A 115 -21.50 -6.80 -7.11
N TYR A 116 -20.50 -7.09 -6.27
CA TYR A 116 -19.36 -7.95 -6.67
C TYR A 116 -19.37 -9.35 -6.05
N LEU A 117 -20.10 -9.58 -4.97
CA LEU A 117 -19.94 -10.75 -4.11
C LEU A 117 -21.22 -11.61 -4.03
N GLY A 118 -22.01 -11.64 -5.11
CA GLY A 118 -23.26 -12.40 -5.18
C GLY A 118 -23.09 -13.89 -4.80
N TYR A 119 -22.11 -14.58 -5.39
CA TYR A 119 -21.82 -15.98 -5.04
C TYR A 119 -21.34 -16.14 -3.59
N ALA A 120 -20.61 -15.17 -3.04
CA ALA A 120 -20.21 -15.23 -1.63
C ALA A 120 -21.43 -15.08 -0.71
N GLY A 121 -22.38 -14.22 -1.06
CA GLY A 121 -23.66 -14.09 -0.35
C GLY A 121 -24.45 -15.41 -0.35
N TRP A 122 -24.54 -16.08 -1.50
CA TRP A 122 -25.16 -17.42 -1.60
C TRP A 122 -24.39 -18.48 -0.80
N PHE A 123 -23.08 -18.55 -0.99
CA PHE A 123 -22.22 -19.55 -0.34
C PHE A 123 -22.23 -19.44 1.18
N TYR A 124 -22.19 -18.20 1.71
CA TYR A 124 -22.18 -17.91 3.15
C TYR A 124 -23.57 -17.66 3.75
N ALA A 125 -24.66 -17.94 3.03
CA ALA A 125 -26.02 -17.64 3.49
C ALA A 125 -26.41 -18.31 4.83
N SER A 126 -25.75 -19.42 5.19
CA SER A 126 -26.02 -20.18 6.42
C SER A 126 -25.44 -19.55 7.69
N ILE A 127 -24.46 -18.65 7.57
CA ILE A 127 -23.84 -17.98 8.72
C ILE A 127 -24.44 -16.60 8.93
N LYS A 128 -24.56 -16.20 10.20
CA LYS A 128 -24.98 -14.85 10.60
C LYS A 128 -23.81 -13.90 10.85
N ALA A 129 -22.59 -14.40 10.64
CA ALA A 129 -21.37 -13.65 10.90
C ALA A 129 -21.06 -12.70 9.75
N ASP A 130 -20.38 -11.62 10.10
CA ASP A 130 -19.83 -10.68 9.15
C ASP A 130 -18.76 -11.35 8.29
N LEU A 131 -19.04 -11.51 6.99
CA LEU A 131 -18.06 -11.99 6.02
C LEU A 131 -16.94 -10.94 5.88
N PRO A 132 -15.69 -11.24 6.22
CA PRO A 132 -14.56 -10.34 5.98
C PRO A 132 -14.05 -10.54 4.57
N VAL A 133 -13.86 -9.43 3.85
CA VAL A 133 -13.37 -9.44 2.46
C VAL A 133 -12.32 -8.36 2.29
N LEU A 134 -11.21 -8.71 1.65
CA LEU A 134 -10.14 -7.81 1.27
C LEU A 134 -10.06 -7.72 -0.27
N GLN A 135 -9.82 -6.52 -0.78
CA GLN A 135 -9.41 -6.33 -2.17
C GLN A 135 -7.90 -6.40 -2.26
N MET A 136 -7.38 -7.24 -3.15
CA MET A 136 -5.97 -7.22 -3.56
C MET A 136 -5.74 -6.09 -4.55
N VAL A 137 -4.79 -5.23 -4.24
CA VAL A 137 -4.46 -4.00 -4.95
C VAL A 137 -3.06 -4.14 -5.53
N TRP A 138 -2.95 -3.94 -6.84
CA TRP A 138 -1.68 -3.85 -7.57
C TRP A 138 -1.38 -2.40 -7.94
N PRO A 139 -0.09 -2.00 -7.99
CA PRO A 139 0.34 -0.64 -8.24
C PRO A 139 0.39 -0.27 -9.74
N ASP A 140 0.57 1.00 -10.04
CA ASP A 140 0.87 1.47 -11.39
C ASP A 140 2.27 1.03 -11.88
N ARG A 141 2.65 1.49 -13.08
CA ARG A 141 3.95 1.16 -13.70
C ARG A 141 5.17 1.69 -12.93
N GLN A 142 4.98 2.70 -12.09
CA GLN A 142 6.02 3.28 -11.23
C GLN A 142 6.07 2.56 -9.88
N GLY A 143 5.20 1.58 -9.67
CA GLY A 143 5.11 0.82 -8.46
C GLY A 143 4.24 1.47 -7.41
N LEU A 144 3.52 2.57 -7.69
CA LEU A 144 2.69 3.30 -6.73
C LEU A 144 1.27 2.74 -6.59
N PHE A 145 0.72 2.70 -5.37
CA PHE A 145 -0.67 2.30 -5.09
C PHE A 145 -1.66 3.46 -5.28
N PRO A 146 -2.98 3.19 -5.42
CA PRO A 146 -3.99 4.22 -5.63
C PRO A 146 -4.08 5.33 -4.57
N TRP A 147 -3.67 5.02 -3.34
CA TRP A 147 -3.61 5.97 -2.22
C TRP A 147 -2.24 6.64 -2.06
N GLU A 148 -1.24 6.28 -2.85
CA GLU A 148 0.08 6.92 -2.82
C GLU A 148 0.09 8.12 -3.78
N GLN A 149 0.70 9.21 -3.33
CA GLN A 149 0.83 10.41 -4.15
C GLN A 149 1.66 10.12 -5.41
N GLY A 150 1.19 10.63 -6.56
CA GLY A 150 1.85 10.43 -7.85
C GLY A 150 1.34 9.20 -8.61
N TRP A 151 0.42 8.43 -8.02
CA TRP A 151 -0.23 7.32 -8.70
C TRP A 151 -0.90 7.75 -10.00
N ASP A 152 -0.66 6.97 -11.05
CA ASP A 152 -1.26 7.17 -12.36
C ASP A 152 -2.77 6.86 -12.33
N THR A 153 -3.57 7.93 -12.25
CA THR A 153 -5.04 7.86 -12.22
C THR A 153 -5.69 7.18 -13.44
N SER A 154 -4.95 6.97 -14.54
CA SER A 154 -5.46 6.22 -15.69
C SER A 154 -5.78 4.75 -15.37
N PHE A 155 -5.24 4.23 -14.27
CA PHE A 155 -5.50 2.87 -13.79
C PHE A 155 -6.81 2.74 -12.99
N ALA A 156 -7.48 3.84 -12.65
CA ALA A 156 -8.72 3.84 -11.85
C ALA A 156 -9.87 3.04 -12.48
N SER A 157 -9.96 3.03 -13.81
CA SER A 157 -10.98 2.27 -14.53
C SER A 157 -10.69 0.76 -14.53
N ALA A 158 -9.41 0.37 -14.44
CA ALA A 158 -9.00 -1.03 -14.40
C ALA A 158 -9.10 -1.62 -12.99
N GLN A 159 -8.93 -0.80 -11.95
CA GLN A 159 -8.96 -1.22 -10.56
C GLN A 159 -9.80 -0.25 -9.71
N PRO A 160 -11.14 -0.39 -9.71
CA PRO A 160 -11.99 0.38 -8.82
C PRO A 160 -11.61 0.09 -7.37
N MET A 161 -11.57 1.13 -6.54
CA MET A 161 -11.29 1.00 -5.11
C MET A 161 -12.59 0.74 -4.35
N LEU A 162 -12.64 -0.39 -3.62
CA LEU A 162 -13.83 -0.80 -2.88
C LEU A 162 -13.79 -0.45 -1.38
N CYS A 163 -12.73 0.18 -0.89
CA CYS A 163 -12.68 0.72 0.47
C CYS A 163 -13.35 2.10 0.55
N ASP A 164 -13.73 2.52 1.75
CA ASP A 164 -14.05 3.91 2.00
C ASP A 164 -12.81 4.79 1.83
N LYS A 165 -12.98 6.01 1.32
CA LYS A 165 -11.84 6.94 1.18
C LYS A 165 -11.26 7.29 2.54
N GLU A 166 -12.12 7.31 3.56
CA GLU A 166 -11.78 7.53 4.96
C GLU A 166 -10.98 6.37 5.56
N ASP A 167 -11.11 5.16 5.00
CA ASP A 167 -10.32 3.99 5.42
C ASP A 167 -8.95 3.95 4.75
N GLN A 168 -8.79 4.63 3.60
CA GLN A 168 -7.50 4.70 2.92
C GLN A 168 -6.52 5.49 3.80
N PRO A 169 -5.26 5.05 3.90
CA PRO A 169 -4.23 5.86 4.55
C PRO A 169 -4.19 7.19 3.82
N ALA A 170 -4.22 8.31 4.52
CA ALA A 170 -4.23 9.60 3.84
C ALA A 170 -2.91 9.72 3.09
N GLY A 171 -2.95 9.68 1.75
CA GLY A 171 -1.78 9.89 0.90
C GLY A 171 -0.49 9.20 1.37
N ALA A 172 -0.50 7.91 1.75
CA ALA A 172 0.64 7.29 2.45
C ALA A 172 1.23 8.19 3.55
N ASP A 173 0.44 8.42 4.60
CA ASP A 173 0.87 9.05 5.82
C ASP A 173 2.15 8.41 6.35
N ALA A 174 3.22 9.20 6.41
CA ALA A 174 4.02 9.16 7.63
C ALA A 174 3.03 9.41 8.76
N GLY A 175 2.88 8.45 9.66
CA GLY A 175 1.77 8.38 10.61
C GLY A 175 1.53 9.66 11.39
N ASP A 176 0.37 9.75 12.08
CA ASP A 176 -0.20 10.85 12.92
C ASP A 176 0.75 11.77 13.74
N ASP A 177 2.04 11.47 13.79
CA ASP A 177 3.14 12.22 14.38
C ASP A 177 4.06 12.87 13.30
N TRP A 178 3.60 13.09 12.06
CA TRP A 178 4.38 13.80 11.02
C TRP A 178 4.28 15.32 11.19
N PRO A 179 5.35 16.02 11.61
CA PRO A 179 5.23 17.41 12.05
C PRO A 179 5.42 18.44 10.91
N PHE A 180 5.79 18.01 9.69
CA PHE A 180 6.17 18.91 8.61
C PHE A 180 4.95 19.38 7.80
N ASP A 181 5.01 20.62 7.32
CA ASP A 181 4.04 21.17 6.35
C ASP A 181 4.17 20.55 4.94
N SER A 182 5.27 19.82 4.70
CA SER A 182 5.61 19.18 3.44
C SER A 182 5.25 17.69 3.52
N PRO A 183 4.71 17.09 2.45
CA PRO A 183 4.33 15.69 2.49
C PRO A 183 5.57 14.80 2.67
N PRO A 184 5.45 13.63 3.32
CA PRO A 184 6.61 12.78 3.67
C PRO A 184 7.46 12.35 2.46
N ASN A 185 6.83 12.18 1.31
CA ASN A 185 7.44 11.80 0.04
C ASN A 185 7.86 13.00 -0.84
N VAL A 186 7.83 14.24 -0.32
CA VAL A 186 8.33 15.40 -1.06
C VAL A 186 9.78 15.14 -1.48
N MET A 187 10.10 15.49 -2.72
CA MET A 187 11.44 15.32 -3.28
C MET A 187 12.42 16.24 -2.56
N CYS A 188 13.51 15.67 -2.07
CA CYS A 188 14.59 16.38 -1.39
C CYS A 188 15.92 16.07 -2.06
N PHE A 189 16.86 17.01 -1.94
CA PHE A 189 18.24 16.80 -2.34
C PHE A 189 19.10 16.35 -1.15
N THR A 190 20.01 15.42 -1.39
CA THR A 190 21.03 15.02 -0.42
C THR A 190 22.31 14.62 -1.14
N VAL A 191 23.36 14.25 -0.41
CA VAL A 191 24.62 13.76 -0.98
C VAL A 191 24.86 12.30 -0.66
N ARG A 192 25.51 11.59 -1.58
CA ARG A 192 25.83 10.15 -1.48
C ARG A 192 26.42 9.76 -0.11
N GLY A 193 27.36 10.55 0.42
CA GLY A 193 28.01 10.25 1.69
C GLY A 193 27.08 10.17 2.90
N ILE A 194 25.92 10.85 2.86
CA ILE A 194 24.88 10.73 3.90
C ILE A 194 24.13 9.40 3.75
N LEU A 195 23.84 8.99 2.52
CA LEU A 195 23.10 7.76 2.25
C LEU A 195 23.91 6.50 2.56
N GLU A 196 25.23 6.58 2.42
CA GLU A 196 26.19 5.51 2.72
C GLU A 196 26.63 5.49 4.19
N ASP A 197 26.01 6.31 5.06
CA ASP A 197 26.36 6.46 6.49
C ASP A 197 27.83 6.88 6.74
N ALA A 198 28.48 7.42 5.72
CA ALA A 198 29.88 7.87 5.78
C ALA A 198 30.01 9.27 6.39
N LYS A 199 28.98 10.12 6.26
CA LYS A 199 28.96 11.48 6.80
C LYS A 199 27.59 11.82 7.39
N PRO A 200 27.54 12.57 8.50
CA PRO A 200 26.28 12.99 9.11
C PRO A 200 25.62 14.16 8.38
N ILE A 201 24.32 14.36 8.62
CA ILE A 201 23.60 15.56 8.21
C ILE A 201 24.01 16.70 9.16
N LEU A 202 24.66 17.75 8.67
CA LEU A 202 25.09 18.89 9.51
C LEU A 202 24.46 20.21 9.07
N MET A 203 23.87 20.26 7.88
CA MET A 203 23.22 21.43 7.32
C MET A 203 21.92 21.02 6.61
N VAL A 204 20.87 21.81 6.79
CA VAL A 204 19.58 21.67 6.11
C VAL A 204 19.20 23.02 5.53
N SER A 205 18.77 23.07 4.28
CA SER A 205 18.19 24.27 3.68
C SER A 205 16.83 23.98 3.08
N ARG A 206 15.98 25.01 3.04
CA ARG A 206 14.71 24.99 2.33
C ARG A 206 14.73 26.14 1.34
N ASP A 207 14.72 25.82 0.06
CA ASP A 207 14.82 26.81 -1.02
C ASP A 207 13.70 27.87 -0.93
N GLU A 208 13.99 29.11 -1.33
CA GLU A 208 13.03 30.22 -1.28
C GLU A 208 12.01 30.16 -2.42
N GLU A 209 12.40 29.70 -3.61
CA GLU A 209 11.57 29.73 -4.81
C GLU A 209 10.61 28.53 -4.88
N ASP A 210 11.13 27.32 -4.70
CA ASP A 210 10.36 26.08 -4.87
C ASP A 210 10.06 25.34 -3.55
N GLY A 211 10.65 25.80 -2.44
CA GLY A 211 10.46 25.18 -1.12
C GLY A 211 11.14 23.82 -0.97
N ALA A 212 12.02 23.43 -1.89
CA ALA A 212 12.70 22.13 -1.87
C ALA A 212 13.62 22.01 -0.66
N TRP A 213 13.55 20.85 0.00
CA TRP A 213 14.41 20.50 1.13
C TRP A 213 15.76 19.96 0.63
N GLN A 214 16.84 20.39 1.27
CA GLN A 214 18.19 19.89 1.01
C GLN A 214 18.87 19.47 2.31
N PHE A 215 19.49 18.30 2.33
CA PHE A 215 20.18 17.71 3.49
C PHE A 215 21.66 17.50 3.16
N LEU A 216 22.54 18.20 3.88
CA LEU A 216 23.94 18.37 3.48
C LEU A 216 24.89 18.11 4.65
N THR A 217 26.14 17.79 4.32
CA THR A 217 27.21 17.46 5.27
C THR A 217 27.92 18.69 5.83
N GLY A 218 27.57 19.90 5.36
CA GLY A 218 28.16 21.17 5.80
C GLY A 218 29.53 21.49 5.18
N ASP A 219 30.16 20.54 4.50
CA ASP A 219 31.33 20.73 3.67
C ASP A 219 30.97 20.80 2.17
N ALA A 220 31.95 21.22 1.36
CA ALA A 220 31.79 21.26 -0.09
C ALA A 220 31.56 19.85 -0.64
N PHE A 221 30.66 19.74 -1.62
CA PHE A 221 30.34 18.50 -2.31
C PHE A 221 30.28 18.73 -3.82
N GLU A 222 30.44 17.66 -4.59
CA GLU A 222 30.29 17.71 -6.03
C GLU A 222 28.85 17.41 -6.44
N MET A 223 28.36 18.09 -7.49
CA MET A 223 27.01 17.82 -8.04
C MET A 223 26.83 16.36 -8.48
N ALA A 224 27.90 15.66 -8.84
CA ALA A 224 27.87 14.24 -9.18
C ALA A 224 27.47 13.33 -7.99
N ASP A 225 27.60 13.83 -6.77
CA ASP A 225 27.20 13.14 -5.55
C ASP A 225 25.80 13.50 -5.07
N ALA A 226 25.12 14.43 -5.74
CA ALA A 226 23.73 14.76 -5.45
C ALA A 226 22.81 13.56 -5.70
N LYS A 227 21.86 13.34 -4.78
CA LYS A 227 20.87 12.28 -4.81
C LYS A 227 19.50 12.86 -4.49
N LEU A 228 18.48 12.31 -5.13
CA LEU A 228 17.07 12.60 -4.84
C LEU A 228 16.55 11.55 -3.87
N VAL A 229 15.86 12.02 -2.82
CA VAL A 229 15.28 11.19 -1.75
C VAL A 229 13.95 11.78 -1.30
N SER A 230 13.23 11.05 -0.45
CA SER A 230 12.06 11.58 0.25
C SER A 230 12.45 12.24 1.58
N LEU A 231 11.66 13.23 2.02
CA LEU A 231 11.81 13.86 3.34
C LEU A 231 11.71 12.82 4.48
N GLN A 232 10.79 11.86 4.35
CA GLN A 232 10.63 10.76 5.30
C GLN A 232 11.90 9.93 5.47
N SER A 233 12.55 9.52 4.37
CA SER A 233 13.78 8.73 4.43
C SER A 233 14.89 9.46 5.20
N MET A 234 14.91 10.79 5.12
CA MET A 234 15.87 11.61 5.84
C MET A 234 15.52 11.72 7.33
N VAL A 235 14.24 11.93 7.67
CA VAL A 235 13.76 11.98 9.06
C VAL A 235 13.91 10.64 9.78
N GLU A 236 13.71 9.52 9.08
CA GLU A 236 13.97 8.17 9.61
C GLU A 236 15.45 7.92 9.89
N ARG A 237 16.33 8.48 9.03
CA ARG A 237 17.79 8.43 9.21
C ARG A 237 18.25 9.33 10.36
N ASP A 238 17.57 10.46 10.57
CA ASP A 238 17.89 11.42 11.63
C ASP A 238 16.63 12.04 12.24
N ALA A 239 16.19 11.47 13.36
CA ALA A 239 15.00 11.90 14.06
C ALA A 239 15.08 13.35 14.59
N SER A 240 16.28 13.94 14.73
CA SER A 240 16.43 15.33 15.17
C SER A 240 15.90 16.33 14.14
N LEU A 241 15.75 15.92 12.87
CA LEU A 241 15.19 16.76 11.80
C LEU A 241 13.75 17.20 12.09
N ARG A 242 13.02 16.47 12.94
CA ARG A 242 11.68 16.86 13.41
C ARG A 242 11.66 18.22 14.12
N ALA A 243 12.78 18.65 14.70
CA ALA A 243 12.91 19.98 15.30
C ALA A 243 12.92 21.12 14.27
N LEU A 244 13.02 20.80 12.98
CA LEU A 244 13.03 21.76 11.86
C LEU A 244 11.70 21.77 11.11
N ALA A 245 10.66 21.11 11.62
CA ALA A 245 9.42 20.93 10.89
C ALA A 245 8.65 22.23 10.60
N ASP A 246 8.88 23.25 11.42
CA ASP A 246 8.34 24.61 11.29
C ASP A 246 9.23 25.53 10.43
N MET A 247 10.31 25.03 9.82
CA MET A 247 11.28 25.85 9.09
C MET A 247 10.68 26.41 7.78
N PRO A 248 10.58 27.74 7.63
CA PRO A 248 10.02 28.35 6.42
C PRO A 248 10.90 28.14 5.19
N ALA A 249 10.34 28.37 4.00
CA ALA A 249 11.12 28.53 2.77
C ALA A 249 12.09 29.72 2.89
N GLY A 250 13.26 29.62 2.25
CA GLY A 250 14.35 30.60 2.34
C GLY A 250 15.09 30.59 3.68
N TRP A 251 15.03 29.49 4.45
CA TRP A 251 15.77 29.32 5.70
C TRP A 251 16.79 28.19 5.61
N MET A 252 17.81 28.28 6.45
CA MET A 252 18.78 27.21 6.68
C MET A 252 18.95 26.91 8.16
N ALA A 253 19.33 25.68 8.47
CA ALA A 253 19.69 25.20 9.79
C ALA A 253 21.02 24.44 9.77
N TRP A 254 21.80 24.54 10.84
CA TRP A 254 23.09 23.85 10.99
C TRP A 254 23.35 23.39 12.42
N ARG A 255 24.26 22.42 12.58
CA ARG A 255 24.73 21.91 13.87
C ARG A 255 26.19 21.44 13.78
N GLU A 256 26.92 21.48 14.89
CA GLU A 256 28.34 21.08 14.92
C GLU A 256 28.55 19.57 14.85
N SER A 257 27.60 18.78 15.35
CA SER A 257 27.65 17.32 15.39
C SER A 257 26.24 16.73 15.44
N PRO A 258 26.05 15.42 15.21
CA PRO A 258 24.75 14.75 15.36
C PRO A 258 24.10 14.90 16.74
N ALA A 259 24.89 15.16 17.78
CA ALA A 259 24.39 15.35 19.14
C ALA A 259 24.09 16.81 19.50
N SER A 260 24.48 17.76 18.64
CA SER A 260 24.31 19.19 18.89
C SER A 260 22.89 19.64 18.49
N ALA A 261 22.35 20.62 19.20
CA ALA A 261 21.07 21.25 18.83
C ALA A 261 21.19 22.03 17.52
N TRP A 262 20.10 22.12 16.78
CA TRP A 262 20.02 22.91 15.55
C TRP A 262 20.03 24.42 15.84
N SER A 263 20.84 25.14 15.09
CA SER A 263 20.76 26.61 14.93
C SER A 263 20.09 26.91 13.59
N ARG A 264 19.33 28.02 13.49
CA ARG A 264 18.54 28.37 12.29
C ARG A 264 18.65 29.86 11.96
N GLN A 265 18.65 30.20 10.66
CA GLN A 265 18.62 31.58 10.16
C GLN A 265 17.92 31.66 8.79
N ALA A 266 17.37 32.83 8.45
CA ALA A 266 16.95 33.13 7.09
C ALA A 266 18.18 33.24 6.17
N GLN A 267 18.09 32.69 4.96
CA GLN A 267 19.09 32.90 3.92
C GLN A 267 19.06 34.39 3.54
N SER A 268 20.16 35.09 3.77
CA SER A 268 20.33 36.43 3.22
C SER A 268 20.53 36.32 1.71
N GLN A 269 19.71 37.03 0.93
CA GLN A 269 19.90 37.16 -0.51
C GLN A 269 21.36 37.55 -0.79
N GLN A 270 22.10 36.63 -1.38
CA GLN A 270 23.37 36.95 -1.97
C GLN A 270 23.03 37.72 -3.25
N THR A 271 22.98 39.04 -3.16
CA THR A 271 23.00 39.91 -4.34
C THR A 271 24.35 39.67 -5.02
N ASP A 272 24.36 38.80 -6.02
CA ASP A 272 25.43 38.75 -7.01
C ASP A 272 25.33 40.01 -7.87
N ASP A 273 26.18 41.01 -7.55
CA ASP A 273 26.57 42.11 -8.43
C ASP A 273 27.72 41.67 -9.36
#